data_AF-A0A2T2UNH5-F1
#
_entry.id   AF-A0A2T2UNH5-F1
#
_cell.length_a   1.000
_cell.length_b   1.000
_cell.length_c   1.000
_cell.angle_alpha   90.00
_cell.angle_beta   90.00
_cell.angle_gamma   90.00
#
_symmetry.space_group_name_H-M   'P 1'
#
loop_
_entity.id
_entity.type
_entity.pdbx_description
1 polymer ?
#
loop_
_entity_poly.entity_id
_entity_poly.type
_entity_poly.pdbx_seq_one_letter_code
_entity_poly.pdbx_strand_id
1 'polypeptide(L)'
;MASSDPLYSHRCTLPHRTLWFGWASLYEDRIHIQGWTWRGQYQKEVAVADIDEVDWRPRPERPNLLLHLEDGRTIPIRLRKGAGLWNAKLHDLLGQSLLEDRGIPKNGQREEGDEQAKDDEDQAAA
;
A
#
# COMPACT_ATOMS: atom_id res chain seq x y z
N MET A 1 -4.75 3.00 -16.08
CA MET A 1 -5.19 2.55 -14.74
C MET A 1 -5.23 3.77 -13.85
N ALA A 2 -6.34 3.97 -13.12
CA ALA A 2 -6.79 5.27 -12.65
C ALA A 2 -5.67 6.09 -12.00
N SER A 3 -5.40 7.27 -12.57
CA SER A 3 -4.62 8.29 -11.89
C SER A 3 -5.52 8.86 -10.79
N SER A 4 -5.67 8.10 -9.70
CA SER A 4 -6.28 8.62 -8.48
C SER A 4 -5.52 9.87 -8.07
N ASP A 5 -6.25 10.90 -7.64
CA ASP A 5 -5.61 12.09 -7.11
C ASP A 5 -4.75 11.71 -5.90
N PRO A 6 -3.57 12.34 -5.73
CA PRO A 6 -2.75 12.06 -4.56
C PRO A 6 -3.50 12.47 -3.29
N LEU A 7 -3.56 11.57 -2.31
CA LEU A 7 -4.09 11.84 -0.98
C LEU A 7 -3.39 13.07 -0.38
N TYR A 8 -2.06 13.11 -0.50
CA TYR A 8 -1.25 14.25 -0.10
C TYR A 8 -0.13 14.50 -1.10
N SER A 9 0.22 15.77 -1.32
CA SER A 9 1.42 16.14 -2.07
C SER A 9 2.20 17.25 -1.37
N HIS A 10 3.48 17.01 -1.12
CA HIS A 10 4.33 17.89 -0.34
C HIS A 10 5.72 18.05 -0.94
N ARG A 11 6.27 19.25 -0.75
CA ARG A 11 7.68 19.53 -1.05
C ARG A 11 8.59 18.63 -0.22
N CYS A 12 9.57 18.00 -0.85
CA CYS A 12 10.48 17.10 -0.17
C CYS A 12 11.95 17.35 -0.57
N THR A 13 12.84 16.79 0.23
CA THR A 13 14.27 16.63 -0.08
C THR A 13 14.72 15.23 0.34
N LEU A 14 15.77 14.71 -0.28
CA LEU A 14 16.40 13.44 0.11
C LEU A 14 17.78 13.73 0.72
N PRO A 15 18.17 13.12 1.85
CA PRO A 15 19.43 13.43 2.51
C PRO A 15 20.66 13.04 1.70
N HIS A 16 20.57 12.02 0.85
CA HIS A 16 21.69 11.52 0.04
C HIS A 16 21.70 12.08 -1.39
N ARG A 17 20.79 13.02 -1.70
CA ARG A 17 20.66 13.56 -3.07
C ARG A 17 20.05 14.94 -3.08
N THR A 18 20.73 15.89 -3.71
CA THR A 18 20.15 17.19 -4.02
C THR A 18 19.03 17.03 -5.05
N LEU A 19 17.82 17.38 -4.63
CA LEU A 19 16.61 17.40 -5.45
C LEU A 19 16.12 18.84 -5.55
N TRP A 20 16.40 19.48 -6.68
CA TRP A 20 15.75 20.73 -7.03
C TRP A 20 14.30 20.45 -7.38
N PHE A 21 13.43 21.35 -6.96
CA PHE A 21 12.00 21.18 -7.17
C PHE A 21 11.43 19.83 -6.68
N GLY A 22 12.00 19.23 -5.62
CA GLY A 22 11.55 17.96 -5.05
C GLY A 22 10.11 17.96 -4.52
N TRP A 23 9.33 16.97 -4.93
CA TRP A 23 7.97 16.69 -4.50
C TRP A 23 7.81 15.21 -4.17
N ALA A 24 7.04 14.93 -3.13
CA ALA A 24 6.57 13.59 -2.80
C ALA A 24 5.04 13.62 -2.78
N SER A 25 4.42 12.68 -3.45
CA SER A 25 2.98 12.46 -3.49
C SER A 25 2.64 11.09 -2.94
N LEU A 26 1.69 11.03 -2.02
CA LEU A 26 1.15 9.80 -1.44
C LEU A 26 -0.16 9.47 -2.15
N TYR A 27 -0.25 8.26 -2.66
CA TYR A 27 -1.46 7.62 -3.18
C TYR A 27 -1.86 6.48 -2.23
N GLU A 28 -2.98 5.82 -2.51
CA GLU A 28 -3.43 4.67 -1.70
C GLU A 28 -2.48 3.48 -1.82
N ASP A 29 -1.93 3.24 -3.01
CA ASP A 29 -1.11 2.09 -3.36
C ASP A 29 0.39 2.39 -3.43
N ARG A 30 0.78 3.66 -3.53
CA ARG A 30 2.18 4.04 -3.75
C ARG A 30 2.55 5.42 -3.26
N ILE A 31 3.85 5.64 -3.08
CA ILE A 31 4.48 6.94 -2.91
C ILE A 31 5.29 7.24 -4.16
N HIS A 32 5.07 8.41 -4.76
CA HIS A 32 5.85 8.89 -5.90
C HIS A 32 6.69 10.10 -5.47
N ILE A 33 8.01 10.01 -5.67
CA ILE A 33 8.98 11.06 -5.39
C ILE A 33 9.58 11.53 -6.70
N GLN A 34 9.49 12.82 -6.97
CA GLN A 34 10.01 13.40 -8.20
C GLN A 34 10.76 14.71 -7.97
N GLY A 35 11.62 15.07 -8.92
CA GLY A 35 12.24 16.38 -9.00
C GLY A 35 13.38 16.39 -9.99
N TRP A 36 14.24 17.38 -9.87
CA TRP A 36 15.38 17.58 -10.75
C TRP A 36 16.68 17.39 -10.01
N THR A 37 17.61 16.68 -10.64
CA THR A 37 19.00 16.60 -10.23
C THR A 37 19.85 17.23 -11.31
N TRP A 38 21.13 17.47 -11.03
CA TRP A 38 22.08 17.91 -12.06
C TRP A 38 22.27 16.91 -13.20
N ARG A 39 21.89 15.63 -13.00
CA ARG A 39 21.90 14.58 -14.04
C ARG A 39 20.59 14.49 -14.82
N GLY A 40 19.61 15.36 -14.54
CA GLY A 40 18.29 15.34 -15.14
C GLY A 40 17.17 14.96 -14.16
N GLN A 41 16.03 14.57 -14.72
CA GLN A 41 14.82 14.26 -13.98
C GLN A 41 15.02 13.01 -13.10
N TYR A 42 14.61 13.14 -11.84
CA TYR A 42 14.58 12.04 -10.88
C TYR A 42 13.13 11.68 -10.62
N GLN A 43 12.84 10.37 -10.69
CA GLN A 43 11.58 9.78 -10.30
C GLN A 43 11.87 8.50 -9.52
N LYS A 44 11.11 8.29 -8.45
CA LYS A 44 11.13 7.06 -7.67
C LYS A 44 9.72 6.76 -7.19
N GLU A 45 9.27 5.55 -7.44
CA GLU A 45 8.04 5.01 -6.88
C GLU A 45 8.37 3.98 -5.81
N VAL A 46 7.52 3.92 -4.79
CA VAL A 46 7.59 2.96 -3.68
C VAL A 46 6.17 2.45 -3.49
N ALA A 47 5.93 1.16 -3.70
CA ALA A 47 4.61 0.60 -3.41
C ALA A 47 4.38 0.63 -1.91
N VAL A 48 3.16 0.93 -1.47
CA VAL A 48 2.78 0.90 -0.05
C VAL A 48 2.87 -0.54 0.48
N ALA A 49 2.56 -1.53 -0.37
CA ALA A 49 2.72 -2.94 -0.04
C ALA A 49 4.17 -3.35 0.24
N ASP A 50 5.18 -2.65 -0.31
CA ASP A 50 6.58 -2.97 -0.06
C ASP A 50 7.12 -2.34 1.25
N ILE A 51 6.29 -1.56 1.97
CA ILE A 51 6.68 -0.85 3.19
C ILE A 51 6.32 -1.70 4.40
N ASP A 52 7.34 -2.13 5.13
CA ASP A 52 7.20 -2.91 6.38
C ASP A 52 6.90 -1.99 7.57
N GLU A 53 7.64 -0.88 7.69
CA GLU A 53 7.50 0.06 8.80
C GLU A 53 7.69 1.52 8.37
N VAL A 54 7.00 2.43 9.06
CA VAL A 54 7.17 3.88 8.90
C VAL A 54 7.59 4.49 10.24
N ASP A 55 8.75 5.15 10.27
CA ASP A 55 9.23 5.95 11.40
C ASP A 55 9.08 7.44 11.09
N TRP A 56 8.31 8.14 11.93
CA TRP A 56 8.14 9.59 11.86
C TRP A 56 8.85 10.31 13.00
N ARG A 57 9.54 11.38 12.63
CA ARG A 57 10.27 12.24 13.58
C ARG A 57 9.80 13.69 13.46
N PRO A 58 9.47 14.38 14.56
CA PRO A 58 8.96 15.75 14.50
C PRO A 58 10.03 16.79 14.12
N ARG A 59 11.31 16.43 14.10
CA ARG A 59 12.41 17.37 13.87
C ARG A 59 12.68 17.56 12.37
N PRO A 60 12.47 18.78 11.82
CA PRO A 60 12.61 19.01 10.39
C PRO A 60 14.06 19.13 9.94
N GLU A 61 15.07 19.17 10.83
CA GLU A 61 16.50 19.29 10.45
C GLU A 61 17.06 18.01 9.83
N ARG A 62 16.41 16.88 10.09
CA ARG A 62 16.75 15.54 9.59
C ARG A 62 15.61 15.00 8.72
N PRO A 63 15.79 13.86 8.04
CA PRO A 63 14.66 13.11 7.51
C PRO A 63 13.61 12.93 8.61
N ASN A 64 12.39 13.36 8.30
CA ASN A 64 11.28 13.32 9.24
C ASN A 64 10.29 12.19 8.91
N LEU A 65 10.53 11.46 7.83
CA LEU A 65 9.81 10.26 7.45
C LEU A 65 10.84 9.23 6.95
N LEU A 66 10.91 8.07 7.58
CA LEU A 66 11.74 6.95 7.14
C LEU A 66 10.80 5.81 6.75
N LEU A 67 10.94 5.33 5.52
CA LEU A 67 10.22 4.15 5.03
C LEU A 67 11.17 2.97 5.09
N HIS A 68 10.85 1.97 5.88
CA HIS A 68 11.54 0.69 5.93
C HIS A 68 10.83 -0.25 4.97
N LEU A 69 11.55 -0.77 3.98
CA LEU A 69 11.00 -1.70 3.01
C LEU A 69 11.27 -3.14 3.43
N GLU A 70 10.42 -4.06 2.95
CA GLU A 70 10.55 -5.50 3.21
C GLU A 70 11.92 -6.07 2.81
N ASP A 71 12.55 -5.50 1.78
CA ASP A 71 13.89 -5.91 1.33
C ASP A 71 15.05 -5.32 2.15
N GLY A 72 14.75 -4.72 3.30
CA GLY A 72 15.71 -4.16 4.24
C GLY A 72 16.25 -2.78 3.85
N ARG A 73 15.84 -2.23 2.70
CA ARG A 73 16.24 -0.86 2.33
C ARG A 73 15.46 0.16 3.15
N THR A 74 16.10 1.28 3.45
CA THR A 74 15.45 2.44 4.06
C THR A 74 15.43 3.62 3.10
N ILE A 75 14.27 4.25 2.95
CA ILE A 75 14.10 5.47 2.15
C ILE A 75 13.85 6.64 3.11
N PRO A 76 14.89 7.44 3.41
CA PRO A 76 14.72 8.63 4.22
C PRO A 76 14.18 9.79 3.37
N ILE A 77 13.04 10.35 3.77
CA ILE A 77 12.40 11.48 3.15
C ILE A 77 12.33 12.62 4.15
N ARG A 78 12.68 13.83 3.70
CA ARG A 78 12.43 15.06 4.46
C ARG A 78 11.31 15.83 3.78
N LEU A 79 10.11 15.73 4.34
CA LEU A 79 8.94 16.51 3.95
C LEU A 79 9.01 17.89 4.60
N ARG A 80 8.77 18.96 3.84
CA ARG A 80 8.79 20.33 4.38
C ARG A 80 7.61 20.62 5.31
N LYS A 81 6.49 19.92 5.10
CA LYS A 81 5.27 19.99 5.92
C LYS A 81 4.51 18.66 5.80
N GLY A 82 3.56 18.42 6.70
CA GLY A 82 2.63 17.29 6.59
C GLY A 82 3.21 15.91 6.92
N ALA A 83 4.41 15.81 7.49
CA ALA A 83 5.02 14.52 7.82
C ALA A 83 4.18 13.70 8.82
N GLY A 84 3.57 14.34 9.82
CA GLY A 84 2.66 13.66 10.75
C GLY A 84 1.38 13.16 10.09
N LEU A 85 0.83 13.90 9.10
CA LEU A 85 -0.34 13.45 8.32
C LEU A 85 0.01 12.24 7.46
N TRP A 86 1.20 12.25 6.86
CA TRP A 86 1.72 11.11 6.10
C TRP A 86 1.90 9.89 6.99
N ASN A 87 2.47 10.06 8.19
CA ASN A 87 2.64 8.96 9.14
C ASN A 87 1.31 8.31 9.49
N ALA A 88 0.33 9.12 9.93
CA ALA A 88 -1.00 8.63 10.30
C ALA A 88 -1.67 7.88 9.14
N LYS A 89 -1.60 8.44 7.92
CA LYS A 89 -2.24 7.80 6.76
C LYS A 89 -1.52 6.54 6.29
N LEU A 90 -0.19 6.51 6.35
CA LEU A 90 0.56 5.31 6.00
C LEU A 90 0.29 4.17 6.99
N HIS A 91 0.22 4.43 8.29
CA HIS A 91 -0.18 3.38 9.24
C HIS A 91 -1.59 2.85 9.01
N ASP A 92 -2.55 3.71 8.61
CA ASP A 92 -3.90 3.29 8.22
C ASP A 92 -3.86 2.37 6.98
N LEU A 93 -3.12 2.76 5.94
CA LEU A 93 -2.98 1.96 4.72
C LEU A 93 -2.26 0.63 4.96
N LEU A 94 -1.20 0.63 5.77
CA LEU A 94 -0.47 -0.59 6.14
C LEU A 94 -1.34 -1.54 6.98
N GLY A 95 -2.13 -0.98 7.91
CA GLY A 95 -3.11 -1.74 8.68
C GLY A 95 -4.18 -2.39 7.79
N GLN A 96 -4.64 -1.68 6.75
CA GLN A 96 -5.59 -2.23 5.77
C GLN A 96 -4.94 -3.30 4.88
N SER A 97 -3.72 -3.06 4.40
CA SER A 97 -2.97 -4.02 3.56
C SER A 97 -2.73 -5.35 4.27
N LEU A 98 -2.38 -5.33 5.57
CA LEU A 98 -2.24 -6.55 6.38
C LEU A 98 -3.55 -7.34 6.54
N LEU A 99 -4.69 -6.66 6.50
CA LEU A 99 -6.01 -7.30 6.56
C LEU A 99 -6.42 -7.91 5.21
N GLU A 100 -6.06 -7.25 4.11
CA GLU A 100 -6.31 -7.74 2.75
C GLU A 100 -5.42 -8.95 2.39
N ASP A 101 -4.15 -8.93 2.79
CA ASP A 101 -3.22 -10.06 2.57
C ASP A 101 -3.63 -11.32 3.36
N ARG A 102 -4.34 -11.13 4.48
CA ARG A 102 -4.94 -12.22 5.28
C ARG A 102 -6.32 -12.65 4.78
N GLY A 103 -6.66 -12.36 3.53
CA GLY A 103 -7.89 -12.78 2.85
C GLY A 103 -8.09 -14.30 2.80
N ILE A 104 -8.65 -14.82 3.89
CA ILE A 104 -9.53 -15.99 4.07
C ILE A 104 -9.80 -16.77 2.78
N PRO A 105 -9.47 -18.08 2.69
CA PRO A 105 -9.85 -18.88 1.53
C PRO A 105 -11.38 -18.92 1.41
N LYS A 106 -11.92 -18.38 0.31
CA LYS A 106 -13.28 -18.66 -0.16
C LYS A 106 -13.33 -20.12 -0.65
N ASN A 107 -13.37 -21.07 0.27
CA ASN A 107 -13.76 -22.44 -0.07
C ASN A 107 -15.15 -22.73 0.47
N GLY A 108 -16.13 -22.56 -0.41
CA GLY A 108 -17.54 -22.85 -0.19
C GLY A 108 -18.20 -23.21 -1.50
N GLN A 109 -17.53 -24.00 -2.36
CA GLN A 109 -18.22 -24.77 -3.38
C GLN A 109 -18.89 -25.95 -2.67
N ARG A 110 -20.19 -25.81 -2.44
CA ARG A 110 -21.07 -26.90 -2.06
C ARG A 110 -21.46 -27.60 -3.37
N GLU A 111 -20.79 -28.70 -3.69
CA GLU A 111 -21.26 -29.67 -4.68
C GLU A 111 -22.39 -30.47 -4.05
N GLU A 112 -23.63 -29.98 -4.16
CA GLU A 112 -24.87 -30.76 -4.09
C GLU A 112 -25.52 -30.58 -5.46
N GLY A 113 -25.86 -31.59 -6.25
CA GLY A 113 -25.66 -33.01 -6.19
C GLY A 113 -26.17 -33.55 -7.53
N ASP A 114 -25.65 -34.69 -7.97
CA ASP A 114 -26.19 -35.43 -9.10
C ASP A 114 -26.24 -36.91 -8.76
N GLU A 115 -27.23 -37.59 -9.34
CA GLU A 115 -27.59 -39.02 -9.23
C GLU A 115 -28.40 -39.43 -7.97
N GLN A 116 -29.59 -40.04 -8.07
CA GLN A 116 -30.35 -40.53 -9.23
C GLN A 116 -31.79 -40.85 -8.81
N ALA A 117 -32.74 -40.64 -9.74
CA ALA A 117 -34.12 -41.07 -9.66
C ALA A 117 -34.29 -42.59 -9.93
N LYS A 118 -35.31 -43.19 -9.31
CA LYS A 118 -36.12 -44.35 -9.78
C LYS A 118 -37.22 -44.62 -8.74
N ASP A 119 -38.46 -44.26 -9.00
CA ASP A 119 -39.49 -44.98 -9.80
C ASP A 119 -40.27 -46.00 -8.94
N ASP A 120 -41.57 -45.68 -8.84
CA ASP A 120 -42.76 -46.53 -8.90
C ASP A 120 -43.06 -47.63 -7.85
N GLU A 121 -44.23 -47.41 -7.21
CA GLU A 121 -45.41 -48.29 -7.24
C GLU A 121 -45.21 -49.78 -6.86
N ASP A 122 -45.80 -50.24 -5.75
CA ASP A 122 -47.11 -50.92 -5.73
C ASP A 122 -47.40 -51.65 -4.38
N GLN A 123 -48.68 -51.66 -4.02
CA GLN A 123 -49.48 -52.56 -3.16
C GLN A 123 -48.86 -53.57 -2.16
N ALA A 124 -49.39 -53.52 -0.92
CA ALA A 124 -50.26 -54.56 -0.29
C ALA A 124 -49.94 -54.95 1.17
N ALA A 125 -51.04 -55.06 1.94
CA ALA A 125 -51.32 -55.96 3.06
C ALA A 125 -50.59 -55.76 4.41
N ALA A 126 -51.33 -55.33 5.44
CA ALA A 126 -52.09 -56.21 6.33
C ALA A 126 -52.98 -55.39 7.29
#